data_AF-A0A6A6ENH4-F1
#
_entry.id   AF-A0A6A6ENH4-F1
#
_cell.length_a   1.000
_cell.length_b   1.000
_cell.length_c   1.000
_cell.angle_alpha   90.00
_cell.angle_beta   90.00
_cell.angle_gamma   90.00
#
_symmetry.space_group_name_H-M   'P 1'
#
loop_
_entity.id
_entity.type
_entity.pdbx_description
1 polymer ?
#
loop_
_entity_poly.entity_id
_entity_poly.type
_entity_poly.pdbx_seq_one_letter_code
_entity_poly.pdbx_strand_id
1 'polypeptide(L)'
;DEAVQLLKTLNNPNIKQYARDHKLPCFRLRRAFHGSHNRKTRPQGNRRLTEEQDLALLHYCDAIGDIGFGLHQNLVTQQANALLAEAHYAAVPAR
;
A
#
# COMPACT_ATOMS: atom_id res chain seq x y z
N ASP A 1 -4.38 30.79 4.83
CA ASP A 1 -4.06 31.29 3.48
C ASP A 1 -5.14 32.27 3.00
N GLU A 2 -5.25 33.43 3.65
CA GLU A 2 -6.24 34.47 3.35
C GLU A 2 -6.08 35.05 1.93
N ALA A 3 -4.83 35.27 1.51
CA ALA A 3 -4.48 35.67 0.14
C ALA A 3 -5.01 34.70 -0.93
N VAL A 4 -4.98 33.39 -0.67
CA VAL A 4 -5.48 32.38 -1.63
C VAL A 4 -7.01 32.42 -1.69
N GLN A 5 -7.68 32.65 -0.56
CA GLN A 5 -9.15 32.78 -0.54
C GLN A 5 -9.60 34.01 -1.33
N LEU A 6 -8.94 35.15 -1.15
CA LEU A 6 -9.23 36.38 -1.90
C LEU A 6 -8.94 36.24 -3.40
N LEU A 7 -7.89 35.51 -3.80
CA LEU A 7 -7.63 35.28 -5.22
C LEU A 7 -8.65 34.34 -5.86
N LYS A 8 -9.20 33.38 -5.10
CA LYS A 8 -10.20 32.43 -5.59
C LYS A 8 -11.58 33.05 -5.82
N THR A 9 -11.88 34.21 -5.25
CA THR A 9 -13.14 34.92 -5.50
C THR A 9 -13.14 35.72 -6.80
N LEU A 10 -11.97 35.97 -7.40
CA LEU A 10 -11.83 36.74 -8.63
C LEU A 10 -11.92 35.83 -9.86
N ASN A 11 -12.63 36.29 -10.89
CA ASN A 11 -12.69 35.62 -12.19
C ASN A 11 -11.41 35.98 -12.98
N ASN A 12 -10.37 35.13 -12.91
CA ASN A 12 -9.02 35.32 -13.47
C ASN A 12 -8.09 36.29 -12.70
N PRO A 13 -7.63 35.90 -11.48
CA PRO A 13 -6.76 36.73 -10.66
C PRO A 13 -5.34 36.88 -11.22
N ASN A 14 -4.81 38.10 -11.23
CA ASN A 14 -3.39 38.34 -11.51
C ASN A 14 -2.52 38.07 -10.26
N ILE A 15 -2.16 36.80 -10.06
CA ILE A 15 -1.39 36.32 -8.91
C ILE A 15 -0.02 37.01 -8.80
N LYS A 16 0.61 37.36 -9.93
CA LYS A 16 1.94 38.00 -9.94
C LYS A 16 1.86 39.44 -9.42
N GLN A 17 0.84 40.17 -9.82
CA GLN A 17 0.62 41.54 -9.35
C GLN A 17 0.29 41.54 -7.87
N TYR A 18 -0.66 40.72 -7.44
CA TYR A 18 -1.00 40.57 -6.02
C TYR A 18 0.22 40.20 -5.15
N ALA A 19 1.04 39.26 -5.62
CA ALA A 19 2.26 38.89 -4.90
C ALA A 19 3.24 40.06 -4.73
N ARG A 20 3.35 40.94 -5.73
CA ARG A 20 4.21 42.12 -5.68
C ARG A 20 3.66 43.15 -4.68
N ASP A 21 2.37 43.44 -4.76
CA ASP A 21 1.72 44.46 -3.93
C ASP A 21 1.73 44.08 -2.44
N HIS A 22 1.53 42.79 -2.16
CA HIS A 22 1.53 42.25 -0.80
C HIS A 22 2.90 41.74 -0.33
N LYS A 23 3.98 41.96 -1.10
CA LYS A 23 5.35 41.48 -0.80
C LYS A 23 5.43 39.99 -0.48
N LEU A 24 4.64 39.18 -1.19
CA LEU A 24 4.58 37.72 -1.03
C LEU A 24 5.45 37.01 -2.07
N PRO A 25 6.07 35.87 -1.72
CA PRO A 25 6.77 35.05 -2.71
C PRO A 25 5.81 34.49 -3.78
N CYS A 26 5.88 35.04 -5.00
CA CYS A 26 4.95 34.70 -6.09
C CYS A 26 4.90 33.19 -6.39
N PHE A 27 6.04 32.50 -6.37
CA PHE A 27 6.09 31.05 -6.58
C PHE A 27 5.29 30.27 -5.54
N ARG A 28 5.39 30.65 -4.26
CA ARG A 28 4.66 29.99 -3.17
C ARG A 28 3.17 30.27 -3.25
N LEU A 29 2.80 31.53 -3.54
CA LEU A 29 1.41 31.93 -3.69
C LEU A 29 0.74 31.21 -4.86
N ARG A 30 1.42 31.09 -6.01
CA ARG A 30 0.92 30.37 -7.19
C ARG A 30 0.73 28.88 -6.89
N ARG A 31 1.68 28.23 -6.22
CA ARG A 31 1.54 26.83 -5.77
C ARG A 31 0.32 26.66 -4.86
N ALA A 32 0.16 27.53 -3.87
CA ALA A 32 -0.97 27.45 -2.94
C ALA A 32 -2.32 27.71 -3.64
N PHE A 33 -2.37 28.63 -4.61
CA PHE A 33 -3.56 28.90 -5.43
C PHE A 33 -4.02 27.67 -6.21
N HIS A 34 -3.09 26.92 -6.82
CA HIS A 34 -3.37 25.67 -7.53
C HIS A 34 -3.54 24.43 -6.62
N GLY A 35 -3.64 24.62 -5.30
CA GLY A 35 -3.92 23.52 -4.37
C GLY A 35 -2.72 22.65 -4.01
N SER A 36 -1.48 23.09 -4.27
CA SER A 36 -0.31 22.39 -3.73
C SER A 36 -0.29 22.46 -2.21
N HIS A 37 0.08 21.34 -1.58
CA HIS A 37 0.23 21.27 -0.13
C HIS A 37 1.28 22.27 0.36
N ASN A 38 0.91 23.08 1.35
CA ASN A 38 1.84 23.93 2.08
C ASN A 38 2.53 23.08 3.17
N ARG A 39 3.55 23.62 3.85
CA ARG A 39 4.31 22.85 4.86
C ARG A 39 3.42 22.34 6.01
N LYS A 40 2.28 22.99 6.27
CA LYS A 40 1.32 22.60 7.32
C LYS A 40 0.31 21.55 6.84
N THR A 41 -0.09 21.58 5.57
CA THR A 41 -1.06 20.64 4.99
C THR A 41 -0.39 19.43 4.35
N ARG A 42 0.94 19.46 4.13
CA ARG A 42 1.69 18.31 3.63
C ARG A 42 1.56 17.13 4.60
N PRO A 43 1.11 15.95 4.15
CA PRO A 43 1.18 14.72 4.93
C PRO A 43 2.61 14.50 5.45
N GLN A 44 2.77 14.16 6.73
CA GLN A 44 4.09 13.80 7.24
C GLN A 44 4.65 12.60 6.45
N GLY A 45 5.90 12.69 6.02
CA GLY A 45 6.55 11.62 5.24
C GLY A 45 6.87 10.38 6.07
N ASN A 46 7.03 10.53 7.38
CA ASN A 46 7.43 9.45 8.30
C ASN A 46 6.22 8.91 9.07
N ARG A 47 5.12 8.61 8.37
CA ARG A 47 3.98 7.95 9.01
C ARG A 47 4.39 6.51 9.32
N ARG A 48 4.36 6.15 10.59
CA ARG A 48 4.41 4.76 11.02
C ARG A 48 3.06 4.12 10.75
N LEU A 49 3.07 2.81 10.51
CA LEU A 49 1.85 2.03 10.47
C LEU A 49 1.18 2.11 11.84
N THR A 50 -0.16 2.10 11.85
CA THR A 50 -0.89 1.85 13.09
C THR A 50 -0.75 0.39 13.48
N GLU A 51 -1.02 0.07 14.75
CA GLU A 51 -0.98 -1.31 15.23
C GLU A 51 -1.91 -2.24 14.41
N GLU A 52 -3.10 -1.75 14.06
CA GLU A 52 -4.04 -2.46 13.17
C GLU A 52 -3.47 -2.69 11.77
N GLN A 53 -2.73 -1.72 11.22
CA GLN A 53 -2.11 -1.84 9.90
C GLN A 53 -0.94 -2.82 9.92
N ASP A 54 -0.11 -2.79 10.96
CA ASP A 54 0.98 -3.75 11.15
C ASP A 54 0.45 -5.18 11.30
N LEU A 55 -0.61 -5.36 12.10
CA LEU A 55 -1.24 -6.67 12.32
C LEU A 55 -1.91 -7.21 11.04
N ALA A 56 -2.58 -6.35 10.27
CA ALA A 56 -3.13 -6.74 8.96
C ALA A 56 -2.02 -7.18 7.98
N LEU A 57 -0.86 -6.52 8.02
CA LEU A 57 0.28 -6.85 7.16
C LEU A 57 0.92 -8.17 7.59
N LEU A 58 1.01 -8.44 8.89
CA LEU A 58 1.47 -9.71 9.44
C LEU A 58 0.56 -10.88 8.99
N HIS A 59 -0.76 -10.75 9.14
CA HIS A 59 -1.71 -11.75 8.68
C HIS A 59 -1.63 -12.01 7.17
N TYR A 60 -1.35 -10.98 6.38
CA TYR A 60 -1.17 -11.13 4.94
C TYR A 60 0.11 -11.93 4.62
N CYS A 61 1.20 -11.69 5.34
CA CYS A 61 2.42 -12.49 5.21
C CYS A 61 2.21 -13.94 5.61
N ASP A 62 1.50 -14.20 6.71
CA ASP A 62 1.17 -15.55 7.17
C ASP A 62 0.32 -16.28 6.13
N ALA A 63 -0.71 -15.63 5.59
CA ALA A 63 -1.56 -16.21 4.54
C ALA A 63 -0.77 -16.53 3.26
N ILE A 64 0.23 -15.71 2.89
CA ILE A 64 1.12 -16.02 1.76
C ILE A 64 2.01 -17.24 2.09
N GLY A 65 2.51 -17.35 3.32
CA GLY A 65 3.24 -18.52 3.79
C GLY A 65 2.40 -19.79 3.72
N ASP A 66 1.13 -19.70 4.10
CA ASP A 66 0.17 -20.81 4.09
C ASP A 66 -0.26 -21.22 2.67
N ILE A 67 -0.46 -20.24 1.77
CA ILE A 67 -0.77 -20.48 0.34
C ILE A 67 0.45 -21.03 -0.39
N GLY A 68 1.66 -20.65 0.04
CA GLY A 68 2.93 -21.16 -0.46
C GLY A 68 3.17 -22.62 -0.06
N PHE A 69 2.27 -23.52 -0.46
CA PHE A 69 2.42 -24.97 -0.56
C PHE A 69 3.79 -25.47 -0.10
N GLY A 70 3.89 -25.81 1.18
CA GLY A 70 4.93 -26.68 1.68
C GLY A 70 4.73 -28.07 1.08
N LEU A 71 5.09 -28.27 -0.20
CA LEU A 71 5.38 -29.59 -0.76
C LEU A 71 6.63 -30.12 -0.06
N HIS A 72 6.46 -30.53 1.20
CA HIS A 72 7.51 -31.10 1.99
C HIS A 72 7.83 -32.50 1.46
N GLN A 73 9.11 -32.84 1.38
CA GLN A 73 9.58 -34.16 0.98
C GLN A 73 8.86 -35.29 1.73
N ASN A 74 8.48 -35.06 3.00
CA ASN A 74 7.72 -36.00 3.81
C ASN A 74 6.33 -36.30 3.24
N LEU A 75 5.61 -35.28 2.76
CA LEU A 75 4.28 -35.45 2.14
C LEU A 75 4.40 -36.24 0.84
N VAL A 76 5.40 -35.90 0.00
CA VAL A 76 5.68 -36.65 -1.24
C VAL A 76 6.03 -38.10 -0.96
N THR A 77 6.87 -38.34 0.05
CA THR A 77 7.27 -39.70 0.48
C THR A 77 6.08 -40.50 1.00
N GLN A 78 5.22 -39.89 1.80
CA GLN A 78 4.01 -40.53 2.32
C GLN A 78 3.07 -40.96 1.19
N GLN A 79 2.85 -40.08 0.20
CA GLN A 79 1.97 -40.39 -0.94
C GLN A 79 2.60 -41.45 -1.86
N ALA A 80 3.91 -41.39 -2.11
CA ALA A 80 4.61 -42.41 -2.89
C ALA A 80 4.52 -43.81 -2.23
N ASN A 81 4.68 -43.88 -0.91
CA ASN A 81 4.52 -45.12 -0.17
C ASN A 81 3.07 -45.65 -0.18
N ALA A 82 2.07 -44.76 -0.14
CA ALA A 82 0.66 -45.15 -0.23
C ALA A 82 0.33 -45.77 -1.60
N LEU A 83 0.82 -45.16 -2.69
CA LEU A 83 0.67 -45.71 -4.05
C LEU A 83 1.37 -47.08 -4.21
N LEU A 84 2.57 -47.22 -3.64
CA LEU A 84 3.31 -48.48 -3.65
C LEU A 84 2.54 -49.57 -2.87
N ALA A 85 2.02 -49.24 -1.69
CA ALA A 85 1.22 -50.16 -0.90
C ALA A 85 -0.03 -50.63 -1.65
N GLU A 86 -0.79 -49.70 -2.25
CA GLU A 86 -1.98 -50.03 -3.04
C GLU A 86 -1.66 -51.01 -4.18
N ALA A 87 -0.58 -50.76 -4.92
CA ALA A 87 -0.13 -51.63 -6.01
C ALA A 87 0.27 -53.03 -5.51
N HIS A 88 0.86 -53.15 -4.33
CA HIS A 88 1.26 -54.44 -3.76
C HIS A 88 0.09 -55.21 -3.13
N TYR A 89 -0.88 -54.54 -2.51
CA TYR A 89 -2.07 -55.20 -1.96
C TYR A 89 -3.09 -55.60 -3.04
N ALA A 90 -3.14 -54.89 -4.17
CA ALA A 90 -3.94 -55.31 -5.33
C ALA A 90 -3.43 -56.60 -6.00
N ALA A 91 -2.17 -56.98 -5.75
CA ALA A 91 -1.52 -58.13 -6.38
C ALA A 91 -1.62 -59.45 -5.59
N VAL A 92 -2.21 -59.46 -4.39
CA VAL A 92 -2.41 -60.70 -3.60
C VAL A 92 -3.87 -61.16 -3.78
N PRO A 93 -4.15 -62.18 -4.62
CA PRO A 93 -5.48 -62.75 -4.68
C PRO A 93 -5.77 -63.49 -3.37
N ALA A 94 -6.95 -63.22 -2.80
CA ALA A 94 -7.43 -63.90 -1.60
C ALA A 94 -7.37 -65.43 -1.79
N ARG A 95 -6.69 -66.10 -0.86
CA ARG A 95 -6.76 -67.55 -0.67
C ARG A 95 -7.77 -67.85 0.44
#